data_AF-V8NP76-F1
#
_entry.id   AF-V8NP76-F1
#
_cell.length_a   1.000
_cell.length_b   1.000
_cell.length_c   1.000
_cell.angle_alpha   90.00
_cell.angle_beta   90.00
_cell.angle_gamma   90.00
#
_symmetry.space_group_name_H-M   'P 1'
#
loop_
_entity.id
_entity.type
_entity.pdbx_description
1 polymer ?
#
loop_
_entity_poly.entity_id
_entity_poly.type
_entity_poly.pdbx_seq_one_letter_code
_entity_poly.pdbx_strand_id
1 'polypeptide(L)'
;MTKHPSAEQNQIRTYVSCKMSVPDYMQCAEDHQTLLVVVQPDGIVPEESFFKIYKRISTVSQINVRDSQRVLYIRYRHHYPPENNEWGDFQTHRKVVGLITITDCSSGKDWPQTFEKFHLQKEVYGSTLYDSRLFVFGLQGEIAEQTRTDVAFYPSYDECENVEKRIEDFIESLFIVLESKRLDRAIDKSGDKIPLLCVPFEKKDFVGLDTDSRHYKKRCQGRMRKHVGDLCLQAGMLQDSLVHYHMAVELLRSVNDFLWLGAALEGLCSASVIYHYPGGTGGKIGSRRAQGGSLSAEAGAQEVLIDPGALTSNGISADTSSEIGRAKNCLSPEDIIEKYKEAISYYSKYKNAGVIELEACVKAVRVLAIQKRSMEASEFLQNAVYINLRQLCLTLGTASFQLLDVRLGICFDIIKPITLSILQSRESSIATMWLFPSGEAGGFLTSVET
;
A
#
# COMPACT_ATOMS: atom_id res chain seq x y z
N MET A 1 16.45 -25.94 38.55
CA MET A 1 15.70 -24.72 38.92
C MET A 1 15.72 -23.76 37.75
N THR A 2 14.80 -23.95 36.81
CA THR A 2 14.55 -23.04 35.70
C THR A 2 13.88 -21.79 36.26
N LYS A 3 14.58 -20.66 36.26
CA LYS A 3 14.00 -19.37 36.66
C LYS A 3 12.96 -18.98 35.62
N HIS A 4 11.68 -19.06 35.99
CA HIS A 4 10.61 -18.37 35.27
C HIS A 4 10.88 -16.86 35.30
N PRO A 5 10.69 -16.13 34.19
CA PRO A 5 10.75 -14.67 34.19
C PRO A 5 9.65 -14.11 35.09
N SER A 6 9.98 -13.12 35.92
CA SER A 6 9.04 -12.49 36.85
C SER A 6 7.95 -11.69 36.11
N ALA A 7 6.78 -11.56 36.74
CA ALA A 7 5.61 -10.87 36.21
C ALA A 7 5.90 -9.42 35.73
N GLU A 8 6.92 -8.76 36.27
CA GLU A 8 7.37 -7.43 35.84
C GLU A 8 8.02 -7.41 34.45
N GLN A 9 8.74 -8.46 34.03
CA GLN A 9 9.31 -8.53 32.67
C GLN A 9 8.23 -8.75 31.61
N ASN A 10 7.16 -9.47 31.95
CA ASN A 10 5.97 -9.55 31.10
C ASN A 10 5.21 -8.23 31.11
N GLN A 11 5.14 -7.52 32.23
CA GLN A 11 4.49 -6.21 32.31
C GLN A 11 5.25 -5.15 31.49
N ILE A 12 6.58 -5.14 31.49
CA ILE A 12 7.41 -4.23 30.66
C ILE A 12 7.30 -4.59 29.17
N ARG A 13 7.23 -5.87 28.79
CA ARG A 13 6.89 -6.28 27.41
C ARG A 13 5.48 -5.84 26.99
N THR A 14 4.55 -5.81 27.94
CA THR A 14 3.16 -5.35 27.69
C THR A 14 3.09 -3.81 27.60
N TYR A 15 3.97 -3.08 28.29
CA TYR A 15 4.01 -1.60 28.26
C TYR A 15 4.82 -1.02 27.07
N VAL A 16 5.73 -1.78 26.47
CA VAL A 16 6.48 -1.37 25.25
C VAL A 16 5.88 -1.95 23.96
N SER A 17 4.79 -2.72 24.05
CA SER A 17 3.89 -2.96 22.91
C SER A 17 3.03 -1.72 22.65
N CYS A 18 3.69 -0.61 22.33
CA CYS A 18 3.03 0.42 21.54
C CYS A 18 2.74 -0.25 20.20
N LYS A 19 1.46 -0.45 19.90
CA LYS A 19 0.92 -0.93 18.62
C LYS A 19 1.33 0.00 17.48
N MET A 20 2.63 0.03 17.18
CA MET A 20 3.20 0.86 16.14
C MET A 20 3.23 0.04 14.87
N SER A 21 2.83 0.68 13.77
CA SER A 21 2.99 0.11 12.44
C SER A 21 4.46 -0.25 12.21
N VAL A 22 4.71 -1.32 11.46
CA VAL A 22 6.04 -1.69 10.99
C VAL A 22 6.28 -1.00 9.64
N PRO A 23 7.43 -0.32 9.46
CA PRO A 23 7.73 0.37 8.21
C PRO A 23 7.87 -0.60 7.04
N ASP A 24 7.19 -0.31 5.94
CA ASP A 24 7.38 -0.98 4.65
C ASP A 24 8.21 -0.10 3.70
N TYR A 25 9.54 -0.26 3.74
CA TYR A 25 10.47 0.50 2.88
C TYR A 25 10.27 0.22 1.38
N MET A 26 9.59 -0.87 1.04
CA MET A 26 9.31 -1.21 -0.35
C MET A 26 8.10 -0.46 -0.90
N GLN A 27 7.32 0.20 -0.03
CA GLN A 27 6.10 0.87 -0.42
C GLN A 27 6.34 2.03 -1.39
N CYS A 28 5.48 2.15 -2.40
CA CYS A 28 5.51 3.19 -3.42
C CYS A 28 4.16 3.87 -3.61
N ALA A 29 4.12 4.93 -4.43
CA ALA A 29 2.89 5.65 -4.75
C ALA A 29 1.85 4.73 -5.40
N GLU A 30 2.28 3.80 -6.24
CA GLU A 30 1.41 2.85 -6.92
C GLU A 30 0.73 1.88 -5.97
N ASP A 31 1.26 1.66 -4.77
CA ASP A 31 0.58 0.80 -3.79
C ASP A 31 -0.75 1.42 -3.36
N HIS A 32 -0.91 2.75 -3.43
CA HIS A 32 -2.16 3.43 -3.08
C HIS A 32 -3.35 3.01 -3.97
N GLN A 33 -3.11 2.51 -5.19
CA GLN A 33 -4.16 1.96 -6.07
C GLN A 33 -4.30 0.44 -5.98
N THR A 34 -3.56 -0.23 -5.08
CA THR A 34 -3.60 -1.69 -4.95
C THR A 34 -4.50 -2.16 -3.82
N LEU A 35 -5.10 -3.34 -4.00
CA LEU A 35 -5.65 -4.13 -2.90
C LEU A 35 -4.56 -5.07 -2.36
N LEU A 36 -4.39 -5.10 -1.04
CA LEU A 36 -3.43 -5.96 -0.38
C LEU A 36 -4.05 -7.33 -0.08
N VAL A 37 -3.42 -8.37 -0.63
CA VAL A 37 -3.79 -9.77 -0.42
C VAL A 37 -2.63 -10.49 0.25
N VAL A 38 -2.92 -11.18 1.35
CA VAL A 38 -1.93 -12.01 2.02
C VAL A 38 -2.09 -13.46 1.60
N VAL A 39 -0.97 -14.13 1.32
CA VAL A 39 -0.93 -15.55 0.98
C VAL A 39 -0.17 -16.30 2.08
N GLN A 40 -0.83 -17.20 2.81
CA GLN A 40 -0.22 -17.95 3.91
C GLN A 40 -0.25 -19.45 3.65
N PRO A 41 0.78 -20.21 4.05
CA PRO A 41 0.65 -21.64 4.22
C PRO A 41 -0.18 -21.95 5.48
N ASP A 42 -0.94 -23.04 5.45
CA ASP A 42 -1.51 -23.66 6.65
C ASP A 42 -1.05 -25.12 6.77
N GLY A 43 -0.56 -25.48 7.94
CA GLY A 43 0.07 -26.78 8.18
C GLY A 43 1.49 -26.90 7.63
N ILE A 44 1.91 -28.14 7.35
CA ILE A 44 3.25 -28.46 6.86
C ILE A 44 3.20 -28.47 5.34
N VAL A 45 3.41 -27.29 4.73
CA VAL A 45 3.55 -27.14 3.28
C VAL A 45 5.04 -27.00 2.93
N PRO A 46 5.59 -27.82 2.02
CA PRO A 46 6.97 -27.66 1.56
C PRO A 46 7.20 -26.26 0.98
N GLU A 47 8.30 -25.62 1.37
CA GLU A 47 8.61 -24.23 0.98
C GLU A 47 8.68 -24.04 -0.56
N GLU A 48 9.29 -25.00 -1.26
CA GLU A 48 9.36 -25.00 -2.73
C GLU A 48 7.96 -25.04 -3.36
N SER A 49 7.07 -25.90 -2.86
CA SER A 49 5.69 -26.01 -3.31
C SER A 49 4.90 -24.74 -3.03
N PHE A 50 5.04 -24.17 -1.82
CA PHE A 50 4.40 -22.90 -1.47
C PHE A 50 4.81 -21.79 -2.42
N PHE A 51 6.12 -21.59 -2.64
CA PHE A 51 6.59 -20.50 -3.51
C PHE A 51 6.29 -20.75 -4.99
N LYS A 52 6.21 -22.00 -5.44
CA LYS A 52 5.71 -22.36 -6.77
C LYS A 52 4.29 -21.85 -6.98
N ILE A 53 3.38 -22.13 -6.05
CA ILE A 53 1.99 -21.67 -6.13
C ILE A 53 1.88 -20.16 -5.91
N TYR A 54 2.61 -19.60 -4.94
CA TYR A 54 2.67 -18.17 -4.69
C TYR A 54 3.08 -17.38 -5.95
N LYS A 55 4.07 -17.89 -6.71
CA LYS A 55 4.51 -17.29 -7.97
C LYS A 55 3.40 -17.32 -9.01
N ARG A 56 2.66 -18.43 -9.12
CA ARG A 56 1.50 -18.55 -10.02
C ARG A 56 0.38 -17.59 -9.65
N ILE A 57 -0.02 -17.53 -8.38
CA ILE A 57 -0.98 -16.55 -7.86
C ILE A 57 -0.54 -15.13 -8.23
N SER A 58 0.74 -14.81 -8.02
CA SER A 58 1.29 -13.48 -8.27
C SER A 58 1.36 -13.10 -9.76
N THR A 59 1.19 -14.04 -10.69
CA THR A 59 1.09 -13.71 -12.13
C THR A 59 -0.19 -12.92 -12.43
N VAL A 60 -1.28 -13.21 -11.71
CA VAL A 60 -2.55 -12.49 -11.80
C VAL A 60 -2.54 -11.33 -10.80
N SER A 61 -1.77 -10.29 -11.14
CA SER A 61 -1.59 -9.08 -10.31
C SER A 61 -2.48 -7.91 -10.75
N GLN A 62 -3.19 -8.05 -11.87
CA GLN A 62 -4.14 -7.06 -12.34
C GLN A 62 -5.25 -7.73 -13.15
N ILE A 63 -6.47 -7.19 -13.08
CA ILE A 63 -7.58 -7.61 -13.93
C ILE A 63 -8.32 -6.39 -14.50
N ASN A 64 -8.90 -6.54 -15.68
CA ASN A 64 -9.85 -5.57 -16.20
C ASN A 64 -11.22 -5.85 -15.57
N VAL A 65 -11.81 -4.84 -14.96
CA VAL A 65 -13.15 -4.96 -14.38
C VAL A 65 -14.15 -5.01 -15.53
N ARG A 66 -14.90 -6.12 -15.63
CA ARG A 66 -15.92 -6.36 -16.67
C ARG A 66 -16.85 -5.14 -16.79
N ASP A 67 -17.21 -4.80 -18.02
CA ASP A 67 -18.09 -3.68 -18.37
C ASP A 67 -17.57 -2.27 -17.99
N SER A 68 -16.27 -2.14 -17.71
CA SER A 68 -15.63 -0.83 -17.48
C SER A 68 -14.22 -0.75 -18.08
N GLN A 69 -13.70 0.46 -18.24
CA GLN A 69 -12.29 0.71 -18.64
C GLN A 69 -11.35 0.73 -17.41
N ARG A 70 -11.76 0.13 -16.29
CA ARG A 70 -11.02 0.16 -15.01
C ARG A 70 -10.14 -1.07 -14.86
N VAL A 71 -8.93 -0.87 -14.36
CA VAL A 71 -7.99 -1.92 -14.02
C VAL A 71 -7.89 -1.99 -12.50
N LEU A 72 -8.06 -3.18 -11.93
CA LEU A 72 -7.82 -3.43 -10.52
C LEU A 72 -6.43 -4.02 -10.34
N TYR A 73 -5.66 -3.49 -9.39
CA TYR A 73 -4.30 -3.95 -9.09
C TYR A 73 -4.23 -4.65 -7.74
N ILE A 74 -3.50 -5.76 -7.70
CA ILE A 74 -3.34 -6.59 -6.50
C ILE A 74 -1.87 -6.64 -6.09
N ARG A 75 -1.64 -6.41 -4.80
CA ARG A 75 -0.35 -6.60 -4.16
C ARG A 75 -0.39 -7.82 -3.27
N TYR A 76 0.31 -8.88 -3.68
CA TYR A 76 0.46 -10.08 -2.87
C TYR A 76 1.63 -9.97 -1.89
N ARG A 77 1.43 -10.44 -0.66
CA ARG A 77 2.47 -10.60 0.35
C ARG A 77 2.34 -11.95 1.04
N HIS A 78 3.43 -12.70 1.17
CA HIS A 78 3.46 -13.92 2.00
C HIS A 78 3.92 -13.64 3.44
N HIS A 79 4.41 -12.43 3.71
CA HIS A 79 4.70 -11.95 5.05
C HIS A 79 4.20 -10.51 5.18
N TYR A 80 3.24 -10.29 6.09
CA TYR A 80 2.69 -8.97 6.36
C TYR A 80 2.29 -8.85 7.84
N PRO A 81 2.86 -7.89 8.60
CA PRO A 81 2.53 -7.67 10.00
C PRO A 81 1.05 -7.27 10.19
N PRO A 82 0.23 -8.03 10.93
CA PRO A 82 -1.18 -7.71 11.15
C PRO A 82 -1.40 -6.35 11.84
N GLU A 83 -0.44 -5.85 12.61
CA GLU A 83 -0.50 -4.57 13.31
C GLU A 83 -0.66 -3.39 12.33
N ASN A 84 -0.19 -3.55 11.09
CA ASN A 84 -0.35 -2.53 10.05
C ASN A 84 -1.82 -2.35 9.62
N ASN A 85 -2.68 -3.36 9.81
CA ASN A 85 -4.11 -3.24 9.51
C ASN A 85 -4.80 -2.19 10.38
N GLU A 86 -4.30 -1.90 11.60
CA GLU A 86 -4.90 -0.90 12.48
C GLU A 86 -4.86 0.52 11.88
N TRP A 87 -3.97 0.75 10.91
CA TRP A 87 -3.86 2.01 10.16
C TRP A 87 -4.69 2.02 8.86
N GLY A 88 -5.42 0.94 8.57
CA GLY A 88 -6.13 0.76 7.30
C GLY A 88 -7.24 1.77 7.00
N ASP A 89 -7.87 2.36 8.02
CA ASP A 89 -8.85 3.44 7.79
C ASP A 89 -8.18 4.77 7.44
N PHE A 90 -6.92 4.94 7.86
CA PHE A 90 -6.08 6.10 7.56
C PHE A 90 -5.32 5.97 6.24
N GLN A 91 -4.86 4.76 5.89
CA GLN A 91 -4.21 4.43 4.62
C GLN A 91 -4.72 3.06 4.13
N THR A 92 -5.71 3.05 3.24
CA THR A 92 -6.41 1.81 2.83
C THR A 92 -5.53 0.80 2.13
N HIS A 93 -4.43 1.21 1.50
CA HIS A 93 -3.46 0.31 0.88
C HIS A 93 -2.64 -0.51 1.88
N ARG A 94 -2.68 -0.17 3.19
CA ARG A 94 -2.14 -1.01 4.27
C ARG A 94 -3.11 -2.10 4.73
N LYS A 95 -4.37 -2.01 4.33
CA LYS A 95 -5.43 -2.88 4.81
C LYS A 95 -5.38 -4.20 4.06
N VAL A 96 -5.11 -5.30 4.76
CA VAL A 96 -5.31 -6.64 4.19
C VAL A 96 -6.80 -6.84 3.95
N VAL A 97 -7.18 -6.97 2.68
CA VAL A 97 -8.57 -7.16 2.25
C VAL A 97 -8.82 -8.55 1.67
N GLY A 98 -7.76 -9.28 1.33
CA GLY A 98 -7.87 -10.65 0.84
C GLY A 98 -6.92 -11.60 1.55
N LEU A 99 -7.37 -12.83 1.76
CA LEU A 99 -6.57 -13.94 2.29
C LEU A 99 -6.62 -15.14 1.33
N ILE A 100 -5.45 -15.66 0.96
CA ILE A 100 -5.35 -16.94 0.28
C ILE A 100 -4.53 -17.87 1.17
N THR A 101 -5.11 -18.99 1.56
CA THR A 101 -4.43 -20.02 2.34
C THR A 101 -4.10 -21.21 1.45
N ILE A 102 -2.87 -21.71 1.53
CA ILE A 102 -2.40 -22.90 0.80
C ILE A 102 -2.12 -23.99 1.82
N THR A 103 -2.66 -25.19 1.62
CA THR A 103 -2.49 -26.29 2.57
C THR A 103 -2.38 -27.65 1.88
N ASP A 104 -1.66 -28.56 2.54
CA ASP A 104 -1.65 -29.98 2.20
C ASP A 104 -2.66 -30.74 3.07
N CYS A 105 -3.52 -31.53 2.43
CA CYS A 105 -4.46 -32.41 3.11
C CYS A 105 -4.63 -33.69 2.27
N SER A 106 -4.06 -34.80 2.69
CA SER A 106 -4.10 -36.08 1.95
C SER A 106 -5.20 -37.03 2.42
N SER A 107 -5.87 -36.70 3.54
CA SER A 107 -6.83 -37.58 4.21
C SER A 107 -8.09 -36.81 4.56
N GLY A 108 -9.25 -37.35 4.16
CA GLY A 108 -10.55 -36.79 4.53
C GLY A 108 -10.81 -36.74 6.04
N LYS A 109 -10.04 -37.47 6.86
CA LYS A 109 -10.12 -37.42 8.32
C LYS A 109 -9.56 -36.11 8.89
N ASP A 110 -8.57 -35.54 8.23
CA ASP A 110 -7.88 -34.32 8.68
C ASP A 110 -8.57 -33.06 8.17
N TRP A 111 -9.39 -33.20 7.11
CA TRP A 111 -10.13 -32.11 6.49
C TRP A 111 -10.90 -31.20 7.47
N PRO A 112 -11.66 -31.72 8.46
CA PRO A 112 -12.35 -30.86 9.42
C PRO A 112 -11.40 -29.95 10.21
N GLN A 113 -10.23 -30.47 10.59
CA GLN A 113 -9.23 -29.71 11.34
C GLN A 113 -8.53 -28.67 10.46
N THR A 114 -8.18 -29.03 9.21
CA THR A 114 -7.63 -28.09 8.22
C THR A 114 -8.60 -26.95 7.96
N PHE A 115 -9.88 -27.26 7.80
CA PHE A 115 -10.90 -26.26 7.54
C PHE A 115 -11.12 -25.32 8.76
N GLU A 116 -11.08 -25.85 9.99
CA GLU A 116 -11.13 -25.05 11.21
C GLU A 116 -9.93 -24.08 11.33
N LYS A 117 -8.71 -24.54 11.02
CA LYS A 117 -7.51 -23.67 11.01
C LYS A 117 -7.63 -22.54 10.01
N PHE A 118 -8.16 -22.81 8.82
CA PHE A 118 -8.45 -21.76 7.84
C PHE A 118 -9.40 -20.70 8.40
N HIS A 119 -10.44 -21.10 9.12
CA HIS A 119 -11.33 -20.15 9.80
C HIS A 119 -10.62 -19.29 10.84
N LEU A 120 -9.77 -19.89 11.69
CA LEU A 120 -8.97 -19.16 12.67
C LEU A 120 -8.01 -18.15 12.03
N GLN A 121 -7.42 -18.49 10.87
CA GLN A 121 -6.58 -17.55 10.13
C GLN A 121 -7.37 -16.34 9.61
N LYS A 122 -8.64 -16.51 9.20
CA LYS A 122 -9.49 -15.38 8.80
C LYS A 122 -9.71 -14.41 9.95
N GLU A 123 -9.86 -14.92 11.18
CA GLU A 123 -10.09 -14.08 12.36
C GLU A 123 -8.91 -13.15 12.66
N VAL A 124 -7.67 -13.54 12.32
CA VAL A 124 -6.46 -12.70 12.49
C VAL A 124 -6.57 -11.38 11.74
N TYR A 125 -7.11 -11.41 10.51
CA TYR A 125 -7.32 -10.21 9.69
C TYR A 125 -8.71 -9.59 9.95
N GLY A 126 -9.61 -10.33 10.59
CA GLY A 126 -10.82 -9.81 11.22
C GLY A 126 -11.77 -9.09 10.26
N SER A 127 -12.24 -7.91 10.67
CA SER A 127 -13.27 -7.11 9.97
C SER A 127 -12.80 -6.41 8.69
N THR A 128 -11.51 -6.55 8.32
CA THR A 128 -10.97 -5.90 7.13
C THR A 128 -11.05 -6.75 5.87
N LEU A 129 -11.19 -8.07 6.01
CA LEU A 129 -11.29 -8.99 4.89
C LEU A 129 -12.58 -8.76 4.09
N TYR A 130 -12.43 -8.74 2.77
CA TYR A 130 -13.51 -8.69 1.80
C TYR A 130 -13.84 -10.10 1.30
N ASP A 131 -12.80 -10.91 1.03
CA ASP A 131 -12.95 -12.32 0.68
C ASP A 131 -11.72 -13.14 1.14
N SER A 132 -11.88 -14.46 1.20
CA SER A 132 -10.83 -15.41 1.56
C SER A 132 -10.98 -16.73 0.79
N ARG A 133 -9.88 -17.33 0.34
CA ARG A 133 -9.88 -18.60 -0.41
C ARG A 133 -8.88 -19.59 0.18
N LEU A 134 -9.25 -20.86 0.19
CA LEU A 134 -8.40 -21.98 0.62
C LEU A 134 -8.08 -22.87 -0.58
N PHE A 135 -6.80 -23.07 -0.85
CA PHE A 135 -6.29 -24.01 -1.86
C PHE A 135 -5.73 -25.24 -1.16
N VAL A 136 -6.36 -26.38 -1.41
CA VAL A 136 -6.09 -27.66 -0.75
C VAL A 136 -5.44 -28.60 -1.75
N PHE A 137 -4.26 -29.11 -1.42
CA PHE A 137 -3.50 -30.02 -2.27
C PHE A 137 -3.48 -31.44 -1.68
N GLY A 138 -3.64 -32.45 -2.54
CA GLY A 138 -3.55 -33.87 -2.17
C GLY A 138 -4.86 -34.56 -1.77
N LEU A 139 -5.96 -33.81 -1.58
CA LEU A 139 -7.24 -34.39 -1.17
C LEU A 139 -8.05 -34.83 -2.38
N GLN A 140 -8.52 -36.08 -2.38
CA GLN A 140 -9.36 -36.66 -3.43
C GLN A 140 -10.57 -37.39 -2.84
N GLY A 141 -11.57 -37.67 -3.69
CA GLY A 141 -12.82 -38.36 -3.31
C GLY A 141 -13.97 -37.40 -2.99
N GLU A 142 -15.02 -37.91 -2.34
CA GLU A 142 -16.31 -37.20 -2.17
C GLU A 142 -16.19 -35.79 -1.58
N ILE A 143 -15.23 -35.56 -0.67
CA ILE A 143 -14.99 -34.23 -0.08
C ILE A 143 -14.50 -33.23 -1.12
N ALA A 144 -13.57 -33.65 -1.99
CA ALA A 144 -12.98 -32.79 -3.02
C ALA A 144 -13.94 -32.50 -4.18
N GLU A 145 -14.95 -33.34 -4.37
CA GLU A 145 -16.01 -33.16 -5.38
C GLU A 145 -17.08 -32.14 -4.93
N GLN A 146 -17.11 -31.77 -3.64
CA GLN A 146 -18.04 -30.75 -3.15
C GLN A 146 -17.69 -29.38 -3.72
N THR A 147 -18.63 -28.77 -4.43
CA THR A 147 -18.48 -27.40 -4.94
C THR A 147 -18.57 -26.40 -3.80
N ARG A 148 -17.46 -25.73 -3.51
CA ARG A 148 -17.38 -24.62 -2.56
C ARG A 148 -16.80 -23.40 -3.26
N THR A 149 -17.32 -22.22 -2.95
CA THR A 149 -16.77 -20.98 -3.50
C THR A 149 -15.45 -20.64 -2.81
N ASP A 150 -15.37 -20.81 -1.50
CA ASP A 150 -14.23 -20.43 -0.67
C ASP A 150 -13.10 -21.46 -0.64
N VAL A 151 -13.28 -22.63 -1.27
CA VAL A 151 -12.28 -23.71 -1.30
C VAL A 151 -12.08 -24.22 -2.73
N ALA A 152 -10.82 -24.47 -3.11
CA ALA A 152 -10.45 -25.18 -4.32
C ALA A 152 -9.55 -26.36 -3.97
N PHE A 153 -9.90 -27.54 -4.48
CA PHE A 153 -9.14 -28.78 -4.30
C PHE A 153 -8.31 -29.08 -5.55
N TYR A 154 -7.07 -29.51 -5.34
CA TYR A 154 -6.12 -29.87 -6.38
C TYR A 154 -5.49 -31.23 -6.05
N PRO A 155 -5.38 -32.16 -7.03
CA PRO A 155 -4.72 -33.45 -6.81
C PRO A 155 -3.27 -33.30 -6.34
N SER A 156 -2.52 -32.35 -6.92
CA SER A 156 -1.11 -32.10 -6.62
C SER A 156 -0.70 -30.67 -6.97
N TYR A 157 0.49 -30.25 -6.56
CA TYR A 157 1.09 -28.95 -6.91
C TYR A 157 1.45 -28.82 -8.40
N ASP A 158 1.47 -29.93 -9.14
CA ASP A 158 1.68 -29.98 -10.59
C ASP A 158 0.34 -29.93 -11.34
N GLU A 159 -0.69 -30.59 -10.80
CA GLU A 159 -2.03 -30.68 -11.39
C GLU A 159 -2.96 -29.59 -10.85
N CYS A 160 -2.65 -28.33 -11.16
CA CYS A 160 -3.44 -27.18 -10.71
C CYS A 160 -3.62 -26.10 -11.78
N GLU A 161 -4.10 -26.49 -12.95
CA GLU A 161 -4.18 -25.63 -14.16
C GLU A 161 -5.14 -24.45 -14.04
N ASN A 162 -6.17 -24.52 -13.19
CA ASN A 162 -7.18 -23.46 -13.04
C ASN A 162 -6.89 -22.48 -11.89
N VAL A 163 -5.70 -22.51 -11.29
CA VAL A 163 -5.31 -21.59 -10.20
C VAL A 163 -5.50 -20.14 -10.62
N GLU A 164 -5.00 -19.73 -11.78
CA GLU A 164 -5.07 -18.36 -12.27
C GLU A 164 -6.53 -17.90 -12.43
N LYS A 165 -7.39 -18.76 -13.01
CA LYS A 165 -8.82 -18.49 -13.13
C LYS A 165 -9.51 -18.34 -11.77
N ARG A 166 -9.16 -19.19 -10.79
CA ARG A 166 -9.67 -19.07 -9.42
C ARG A 166 -9.23 -17.77 -8.75
N ILE A 167 -8.03 -17.28 -9.08
CA ILE A 167 -7.55 -15.98 -8.61
C ILE A 167 -8.29 -14.83 -9.30
N GLU A 168 -8.58 -14.91 -10.60
CA GLU A 168 -9.42 -13.92 -11.29
C GLU A 168 -10.81 -13.82 -10.63
N ASP A 169 -11.49 -14.95 -10.42
CA ASP A 169 -12.80 -15.00 -9.74
C ASP A 169 -12.74 -14.42 -8.31
N PHE A 170 -11.63 -14.64 -7.61
CA PHE A 170 -11.38 -14.07 -6.28
C PHE A 170 -11.14 -12.56 -6.34
N ILE A 171 -10.41 -12.06 -7.33
CA ILE A 171 -10.20 -10.61 -7.47
C ILE A 171 -11.52 -9.91 -7.84
N GLU A 172 -12.37 -10.54 -8.65
CA GLU A 172 -13.71 -10.04 -8.96
C GLU A 172 -14.58 -9.92 -7.70
N SER A 173 -14.55 -10.90 -6.78
CA SER A 173 -15.30 -10.78 -5.52
C SER A 173 -14.75 -9.66 -4.62
N LEU A 174 -13.42 -9.47 -4.56
CA LEU A 174 -12.82 -8.33 -3.87
C LEU A 174 -13.31 -7.00 -4.46
N PHE A 175 -13.40 -6.90 -5.78
CA PHE A 175 -13.89 -5.71 -6.47
C PHE A 175 -15.34 -5.38 -6.11
N ILE A 176 -16.23 -6.39 -6.09
CA ILE A 176 -17.64 -6.19 -5.75
C ILE A 176 -17.78 -5.57 -4.34
N VAL A 177 -17.04 -6.09 -3.37
CA VAL A 177 -17.06 -5.57 -1.99
C VAL A 177 -16.44 -4.17 -1.90
N LEU A 178 -15.34 -3.93 -2.63
CA LEU A 178 -14.71 -2.61 -2.73
C LEU A 178 -15.70 -1.56 -3.27
N GLU A 179 -16.37 -1.87 -4.38
CA GLU A 179 -17.30 -0.96 -5.04
C GLU A 179 -18.52 -0.69 -4.17
N SER A 180 -19.07 -1.72 -3.53
CA SER A 180 -20.14 -1.59 -2.54
C SER A 180 -19.76 -0.63 -1.40
N LYS A 181 -18.59 -0.84 -0.78
CA LYS A 181 -18.10 0.03 0.30
C LYS A 181 -17.82 1.46 -0.16
N ARG A 182 -17.33 1.64 -1.39
CA ARG A 182 -17.08 2.97 -1.97
C ARG A 182 -18.40 3.73 -2.16
N LEU A 183 -19.40 3.09 -2.78
CA LEU A 183 -20.71 3.68 -3.01
C LEU A 183 -21.41 4.04 -1.69
N ASP A 184 -21.38 3.14 -0.70
CA ASP A 184 -21.97 3.37 0.62
C ASP A 184 -21.40 4.60 1.33
N ARG A 185 -20.11 4.89 1.13
CA ARG A 185 -19.40 6.01 1.77
C ARG A 185 -19.42 7.29 0.95
N ALA A 186 -19.61 7.21 -0.36
CA ALA A 186 -19.63 8.36 -1.25
C ALA A 186 -20.97 9.11 -1.19
N ILE A 187 -22.07 8.40 -0.90
CA ILE A 187 -23.42 8.96 -0.81
C ILE A 187 -23.58 9.68 0.54
N ASP A 188 -23.83 10.99 0.47
CA ASP A 188 -24.21 11.79 1.64
C ASP A 188 -25.71 11.55 1.93
N LYS A 189 -26.01 10.54 2.76
CA LYS A 189 -27.40 10.26 3.17
C LYS A 189 -27.83 11.35 4.15
N SER A 190 -28.63 12.30 3.66
CA SER A 190 -29.16 13.40 4.46
C SER A 190 -29.83 12.89 5.73
N GLY A 191 -29.21 13.10 6.89
CA GLY A 191 -29.71 12.67 8.20
C GLY A 191 -28.81 11.67 8.94
N ASP A 192 -27.94 10.94 8.24
CA ASP A 192 -27.00 10.02 8.87
C ASP A 192 -25.76 10.75 9.41
N LYS A 193 -25.36 10.45 10.66
CA LYS A 193 -24.12 11.00 11.22
C LYS A 193 -22.93 10.29 10.55
N ILE A 194 -22.12 11.04 9.80
CA ILE A 194 -20.87 10.55 9.20
C ILE A 194 -19.96 10.02 10.32
N PRO A 195 -19.53 8.75 10.29
CA PRO A 195 -18.68 8.19 11.32
C PRO A 195 -17.30 8.85 11.31
N LEU A 196 -16.77 9.13 12.49
CA LEU A 196 -15.40 9.62 12.64
C LEU A 196 -14.42 8.45 12.45
N LEU A 197 -13.62 8.52 11.39
CA LEU A 197 -12.48 7.63 11.19
C LEU A 197 -11.32 8.09 12.07
N CYS A 198 -10.60 7.15 12.69
CA CYS A 198 -9.54 7.43 13.67
C CYS A 198 -8.29 6.58 13.38
N VAL A 199 -7.10 7.14 13.62
CA VAL A 199 -5.88 6.33 13.74
C VAL A 199 -5.79 5.66 15.12
N PRO A 200 -4.92 4.64 15.31
CA PRO A 200 -4.89 3.85 16.56
C PRO A 200 -4.72 4.67 17.84
N PHE A 201 -3.90 5.73 17.81
CA PHE A 201 -3.61 6.55 19.00
C PHE A 201 -4.65 7.64 19.28
N GLU A 202 -5.50 8.01 18.31
CA GLU A 202 -6.52 9.06 18.48
C GLU A 202 -7.77 8.56 19.22
N LYS A 203 -7.97 7.25 19.35
CA LYS A 203 -9.20 6.67 19.92
C LYS A 203 -9.55 7.19 21.32
N LYS A 204 -8.54 7.58 22.10
CA LYS A 204 -8.70 8.12 23.46
C LYS A 204 -9.00 9.62 23.48
N ASP A 205 -8.61 10.35 22.45
CA ASP A 205 -8.67 11.81 22.40
C ASP A 205 -10.09 12.33 22.12
N PHE A 206 -11.01 11.45 21.75
CA PHE A 206 -12.36 11.80 21.30
C PHE A 206 -13.47 11.45 22.30
N VAL A 207 -13.12 11.02 23.51
CA VAL A 207 -14.08 10.78 24.60
C VAL A 207 -14.60 12.13 25.13
N GLY A 208 -15.92 12.32 25.12
CA GLY A 208 -16.56 13.54 25.65
C GLY A 208 -16.59 14.75 24.71
N LEU A 209 -16.27 14.57 23.43
CA LEU A 209 -16.40 15.63 22.42
C LEU A 209 -17.85 15.99 22.11
N ASP A 210 -18.09 17.27 21.82
CA ASP A 210 -19.34 17.73 21.24
C ASP A 210 -19.45 17.28 19.76
N THR A 211 -20.15 16.17 19.57
CA THR A 211 -20.38 15.55 18.25
C THR A 211 -21.34 16.35 17.36
N ASP A 212 -22.07 17.33 17.91
CA ASP A 212 -23.03 18.12 17.15
C ASP A 212 -22.42 19.44 16.63
N SER A 213 -21.24 19.81 17.12
CA SER A 213 -20.50 20.99 16.68
C SER A 213 -20.20 20.98 15.17
N ARG A 214 -20.25 22.16 14.55
CA ARG A 214 -19.92 22.35 13.13
C ARG A 214 -18.48 21.90 12.82
N HIS A 215 -17.56 22.12 13.76
CA HIS A 215 -16.16 21.74 13.64
C HIS A 215 -15.99 20.21 13.59
N TYR A 216 -16.65 19.47 14.48
CA TYR A 216 -16.63 18.01 14.52
C TYR A 216 -17.24 17.39 13.25
N LYS A 217 -18.40 17.89 12.81
CA LYS A 217 -19.05 17.41 11.58
C LYS A 217 -18.17 17.63 10.35
N LYS A 218 -17.53 18.80 10.25
CA LYS A 218 -16.60 19.10 9.15
C LYS A 218 -15.34 18.24 9.18
N ARG A 219 -14.83 17.90 10.36
CA ARG A 219 -13.76 16.91 10.54
C ARG A 219 -14.16 15.53 10.00
N CYS A 220 -15.31 15.02 10.43
CA CYS A 220 -15.82 13.71 9.97
C CYS A 220 -15.97 13.69 8.45
N GLN A 221 -16.53 14.76 7.88
CA GLN A 221 -16.67 14.91 6.43
C GLN A 221 -15.31 14.92 5.72
N GLY A 222 -14.33 15.68 6.20
CA GLY A 222 -12.99 15.74 5.62
C GLY A 222 -12.28 14.39 5.63
N ARG A 223 -12.31 13.68 6.76
CA ARG A 223 -11.72 12.33 6.89
C ARG A 223 -12.42 11.32 5.98
N MET A 224 -13.75 11.38 5.90
CA MET A 224 -14.51 10.51 5.01
C MET A 224 -14.21 10.80 3.54
N ARG A 225 -14.13 12.07 3.11
CA ARG A 225 -13.74 12.43 1.73
C ARG A 225 -12.37 11.89 1.37
N LYS A 226 -11.40 12.00 2.29
CA LYS A 226 -10.07 11.40 2.11
C LYS A 226 -10.16 9.89 1.86
N HIS A 227 -10.91 9.19 2.71
CA HIS A 227 -11.08 7.74 2.63
C HIS A 227 -11.80 7.29 1.37
N VAL A 228 -12.85 8.01 0.94
CA VAL A 228 -13.52 7.78 -0.35
C VAL A 228 -12.54 7.99 -1.51
N GLY A 229 -11.66 8.99 -1.43
CA GLY A 229 -10.57 9.20 -2.39
C GLY A 229 -9.66 7.98 -2.53
N ASP A 230 -9.26 7.37 -1.40
CA ASP A 230 -8.46 6.14 -1.42
C ASP A 230 -9.21 4.97 -2.08
N LEU A 231 -10.49 4.78 -1.74
CA LEU A 231 -11.31 3.71 -2.34
C LEU A 231 -11.52 3.92 -3.84
N CYS A 232 -11.72 5.17 -4.29
CA CYS A 232 -11.79 5.50 -5.71
C CYS A 232 -10.48 5.15 -6.43
N LEU A 233 -9.34 5.46 -5.82
CA LEU A 233 -8.03 5.15 -6.39
C LEU A 233 -7.81 3.63 -6.51
N GLN A 234 -8.14 2.86 -5.46
CA GLN A 234 -8.10 1.39 -5.48
C GLN A 234 -9.08 0.78 -6.48
N ALA A 235 -10.21 1.44 -6.74
CA ALA A 235 -11.20 1.00 -7.74
C ALA A 235 -10.85 1.41 -9.17
N GLY A 236 -9.67 2.01 -9.42
CA GLY A 236 -9.25 2.46 -10.75
C GLY A 236 -9.94 3.75 -11.24
N MET A 237 -10.52 4.53 -10.33
CA MET A 237 -11.21 5.80 -10.63
C MET A 237 -10.32 7.00 -10.31
N LEU A 238 -9.25 7.15 -11.08
CA LEU A 238 -8.20 8.14 -10.82
C LEU A 238 -8.73 9.57 -10.74
N GLN A 239 -9.62 9.98 -11.65
CA GLN A 239 -10.16 11.33 -11.69
C GLN A 239 -11.00 11.66 -10.45
N ASP A 240 -11.88 10.74 -10.05
CA ASP A 240 -12.72 10.90 -8.86
C ASP A 240 -11.88 10.91 -7.58
N SER A 241 -10.80 10.12 -7.54
CA SER A 241 -9.87 10.15 -6.42
C SER A 241 -9.23 11.52 -6.23
N LEU A 242 -8.78 12.17 -7.32
CA LEU A 242 -8.18 13.51 -7.27
C LEU A 242 -9.17 14.55 -6.73
N VAL A 243 -10.43 14.51 -7.20
CA VAL A 243 -11.50 15.40 -6.72
C VAL A 243 -11.71 15.23 -5.21
N HIS A 244 -11.85 13.99 -4.75
CA HIS A 244 -12.07 13.71 -3.33
C HIS A 244 -10.89 14.12 -2.44
N TYR A 245 -9.65 13.96 -2.91
CA TYR A 245 -8.49 14.42 -2.17
C TYR A 245 -8.45 15.95 -2.05
N HIS A 246 -8.73 16.70 -3.12
CA HIS A 246 -8.82 18.17 -3.04
C HIS A 246 -9.90 18.62 -2.05
N MET A 247 -11.10 18.04 -2.13
CA MET A 247 -12.17 18.33 -1.17
C MET A 247 -11.75 18.03 0.28
N ALA A 248 -11.07 16.91 0.51
CA ALA A 248 -10.57 16.54 1.82
C ALA A 248 -9.53 17.56 2.33
N VAL A 249 -8.60 17.99 1.48
CA VAL A 249 -7.58 19.00 1.81
C VAL A 249 -8.23 20.30 2.27
N GLU A 250 -9.25 20.80 1.56
CA GLU A 250 -9.96 22.03 1.94
C GLU A 250 -10.69 21.90 3.29
N LEU A 251 -11.42 20.80 3.46
CA LEU A 251 -12.19 20.54 4.69
C LEU A 251 -11.26 20.41 5.90
N LEU A 252 -10.24 19.56 5.80
CA LEU A 252 -9.32 19.23 6.90
C LEU A 252 -8.43 20.42 7.27
N ARG A 253 -7.98 21.22 6.28
CA ARG A 253 -7.23 22.45 6.53
C ARG A 253 -8.03 23.45 7.34
N SER A 254 -9.32 23.61 7.03
CA SER A 254 -10.18 24.57 7.75
C SER A 254 -10.48 24.21 9.21
N VAL A 255 -10.25 22.96 9.61
CA VAL A 255 -10.43 22.47 10.99
C VAL A 255 -9.12 22.13 11.69
N ASN A 256 -7.98 22.41 11.05
CA ASN A 256 -6.63 22.12 11.55
C ASN A 256 -6.40 20.63 11.90
N ASP A 257 -7.00 19.72 11.13
CA ASP A 257 -6.76 18.28 11.30
C ASP A 257 -5.51 17.85 10.52
N PHE A 258 -4.34 18.21 11.05
CA PHE A 258 -3.08 18.13 10.31
C PHE A 258 -2.68 16.70 9.94
N LEU A 259 -2.93 15.71 10.80
CA LEU A 259 -2.60 14.32 10.50
C LEU A 259 -3.33 13.81 9.26
N TRP A 260 -4.65 14.01 9.21
CA TRP A 260 -5.48 13.59 8.08
C TRP A 260 -5.29 14.48 6.85
N LEU A 261 -4.97 15.77 7.06
CA LEU A 261 -4.57 16.67 5.98
C LEU A 261 -3.30 16.17 5.28
N GLY A 262 -2.29 15.73 6.05
CA GLY A 262 -1.09 15.10 5.51
C GLY A 262 -1.42 13.86 4.67
N ALA A 263 -2.34 13.02 5.13
CA ALA A 263 -2.78 11.84 4.39
C ALA A 263 -3.56 12.14 3.11
N ALA A 264 -4.37 13.22 3.11
CA ALA A 264 -5.05 13.66 1.90
C ALA A 264 -4.05 14.20 0.86
N LEU A 265 -3.03 14.94 1.30
CA LEU A 265 -1.94 15.41 0.44
C LEU A 265 -1.10 14.24 -0.10
N GLU A 266 -0.73 13.27 0.73
CA GLU A 266 0.00 12.07 0.29
C GLU A 266 -0.81 11.25 -0.73
N GLY A 267 -2.12 11.12 -0.54
CA GLY A 267 -3.04 10.51 -1.50
C GLY A 267 -3.08 11.25 -2.83
N LEU A 268 -3.18 12.58 -2.78
CA LEU A 268 -3.15 13.44 -3.98
C LEU A 268 -1.83 13.33 -4.75
N CYS A 269 -0.70 13.32 -4.03
CA CYS A 269 0.61 13.06 -4.62
C CYS A 269 0.66 11.69 -5.29
N SER A 270 0.19 10.65 -4.60
CA SER A 270 0.24 9.28 -5.12
C SER A 270 -0.61 9.12 -6.38
N ALA A 271 -1.83 9.66 -6.39
CA ALA A 271 -2.67 9.70 -7.59
C ALA A 271 -2.00 10.46 -8.74
N SER A 272 -1.37 11.60 -8.45
CA SER A 272 -0.66 12.40 -9.47
C SER A 272 0.59 11.67 -10.01
N VAL A 273 1.30 10.92 -9.17
CA VAL A 273 2.43 10.08 -9.57
C VAL A 273 1.96 8.96 -10.50
N ILE A 274 0.85 8.28 -10.17
CA ILE A 274 0.26 7.23 -11.01
C ILE A 274 -0.12 7.79 -12.40
N TYR A 275 -0.63 9.03 -12.44
CA TYR A 275 -0.96 9.72 -13.69
C TYR A 275 0.28 10.01 -14.55
N HIS A 276 1.29 10.68 -13.98
CA HIS A 276 2.47 11.16 -14.74
C HIS A 276 3.48 10.06 -15.04
N TYR A 277 3.55 9.03 -14.21
CA TYR A 277 4.56 7.97 -14.28
C TYR A 277 3.89 6.58 -14.34
N PRO A 278 3.15 6.25 -15.41
CA PRO A 278 2.44 4.97 -15.53
C PRO A 278 3.39 3.75 -15.56
N GLY A 279 4.67 3.96 -15.85
CA GLY A 279 5.72 2.93 -15.74
C GLY A 279 6.14 2.60 -14.29
N GLY A 280 5.64 3.36 -13.33
CA GLY A 280 5.85 3.18 -11.91
C GLY A 280 7.17 3.73 -11.36
N THR A 281 7.24 3.86 -10.05
CA THR A 281 8.39 4.38 -9.30
C THR A 281 9.35 3.34 -8.74
N GLY A 282 9.02 2.05 -8.88
CA GLY A 282 9.76 0.92 -8.31
C GLY A 282 11.01 0.45 -9.07
N GLY A 283 11.45 1.16 -10.11
CA GLY A 283 12.56 0.72 -10.97
C GLY A 283 12.22 -0.51 -11.84
N LYS A 284 13.08 -0.84 -12.82
CA LYS A 284 12.88 -1.95 -13.78
C LYS A 284 13.11 -3.36 -13.17
N ILE A 285 12.84 -3.57 -11.89
CA ILE A 285 12.85 -4.91 -11.29
C ILE A 285 11.42 -5.43 -11.34
N GLY A 286 11.07 -6.01 -12.48
CA GLY A 286 9.72 -6.46 -12.80
C GLY A 286 9.02 -5.50 -13.73
N SER A 287 9.45 -5.50 -15.01
CA SER A 287 8.63 -4.93 -16.08
C SER A 287 7.26 -5.61 -16.03
N ARG A 288 6.27 -4.93 -15.44
CA ARG A 288 4.86 -5.22 -15.65
C ARG A 288 4.63 -4.95 -17.14
N ARG A 289 4.74 -5.99 -17.96
CA ARG A 289 4.38 -5.91 -19.38
C ARG A 289 2.89 -5.63 -19.44
N ALA A 290 2.53 -4.36 -19.65
CA ALA A 290 1.28 -4.06 -20.32
C ALA A 290 1.42 -4.65 -21.74
N GLN A 291 0.83 -5.82 -21.99
CA GLN A 291 0.56 -6.24 -23.36
C GLN A 291 -0.55 -5.34 -23.88
N GLY A 292 -0.15 -4.19 -24.43
CA GLY A 292 -1.03 -3.33 -25.21
C GLY A 292 -1.35 -4.03 -26.53
N GLY A 293 -2.58 -4.51 -26.67
CA GLY A 293 -3.13 -4.94 -27.95
C GLY A 293 -3.20 -3.74 -28.90
N SER A 294 -2.66 -3.91 -30.09
CA SER A 294 -2.88 -3.00 -31.22
C SER A 294 -4.36 -3.04 -31.61
N LEU A 295 -5.06 -1.91 -31.54
CA LEU A 295 -6.36 -1.76 -32.18
C LEU A 295 -6.23 -0.78 -33.35
N SER A 296 -6.44 -1.33 -34.54
CA SER A 296 -6.65 -0.60 -35.79
C SER A 296 -7.97 0.16 -35.70
N ALA A 297 -7.95 1.40 -36.14
CA ALA A 297 -9.13 2.25 -36.27
C ALA A 297 -10.02 1.74 -37.42
N GLU A 298 -11.29 1.45 -37.13
CA GLU A 298 -12.37 1.63 -38.10
C GLU A 298 -13.66 2.10 -37.39
N ALA A 299 -14.33 3.02 -38.09
CA ALA A 299 -15.42 3.86 -37.62
C ALA A 299 -16.78 3.16 -37.66
N GLY A 300 -17.72 3.65 -36.84
CA GLY A 300 -19.13 3.28 -36.92
C GLY A 300 -19.96 4.08 -35.91
N ALA A 301 -20.47 5.22 -36.35
CA ALA A 301 -21.33 6.11 -35.58
C ALA A 301 -22.74 5.53 -35.40
N GLN A 302 -23.35 5.74 -34.23
CA GLN A 302 -24.78 6.06 -34.11
C GLN A 302 -25.07 6.75 -32.76
N GLU A 303 -25.69 7.93 -32.86
CA GLU A 303 -26.14 8.90 -31.86
C GLU A 303 -27.16 8.35 -30.82
N VAL A 304 -27.03 8.66 -29.51
CA VAL A 304 -27.54 9.82 -28.70
C VAL A 304 -28.89 9.54 -28.01
N LEU A 305 -28.94 9.80 -26.70
CA LEU A 305 -29.87 10.75 -26.03
C LEU A 305 -29.53 10.86 -24.53
N ILE A 306 -28.71 11.85 -24.19
CA ILE A 306 -28.69 12.51 -22.88
C ILE A 306 -29.04 13.97 -23.15
N ASP A 307 -30.03 14.49 -22.44
CA ASP A 307 -30.31 15.93 -22.35
C ASP A 307 -29.75 16.45 -21.02
N PRO A 308 -28.82 17.42 -21.03
CA PRO A 308 -28.57 18.26 -19.87
C PRO A 308 -28.67 19.76 -20.22
N GLY A 309 -29.67 20.41 -19.62
CA GLY A 309 -29.82 21.85 -19.62
C GLY A 309 -28.68 22.58 -18.89
N ALA A 310 -27.89 23.29 -19.70
CA ALA A 310 -27.29 24.61 -19.51
C ALA A 310 -26.46 24.91 -18.25
N LEU A 311 -25.19 25.29 -18.47
CA LEU A 311 -24.79 26.71 -18.42
C LEU A 311 -23.45 26.95 -19.16
N THR A 312 -23.56 27.82 -20.18
CA THR A 312 -22.60 28.76 -20.77
C THR A 312 -21.38 28.30 -21.57
N SER A 313 -21.39 28.77 -22.81
CA SER A 313 -20.43 28.66 -23.90
C SER A 313 -19.11 29.38 -23.67
N ASN A 314 -18.02 28.76 -24.13
CA ASN A 314 -17.14 29.36 -25.14
C ASN A 314 -16.38 28.23 -25.87
N GLY A 315 -16.54 28.19 -27.19
CA GLY A 315 -16.08 27.11 -28.05
C GLY A 315 -14.59 27.17 -28.35
N ILE A 316 -13.93 26.01 -28.26
CA ILE A 316 -12.66 25.68 -28.92
C ILE A 316 -12.73 24.21 -29.34
N SER A 317 -12.28 23.94 -30.58
CA SER A 317 -12.23 22.70 -31.37
C SER A 317 -12.20 21.34 -30.64
N ALA A 318 -12.92 20.37 -31.21
CA ALA A 318 -13.21 19.05 -30.65
C ALA A 318 -12.11 17.97 -30.75
N ASP A 319 -10.88 18.28 -31.16
CA ASP A 319 -9.81 17.28 -31.33
C ASP A 319 -8.61 17.43 -30.36
N THR A 320 -8.78 18.17 -29.27
CA THR A 320 -7.77 18.24 -28.17
C THR A 320 -8.39 18.22 -26.77
N SER A 321 -9.73 18.12 -26.66
CA SER A 321 -10.45 18.31 -25.40
C SER A 321 -10.55 17.07 -24.52
N SER A 322 -10.22 15.87 -25.02
CA SER A 322 -10.29 14.62 -24.26
C SER A 322 -9.08 14.37 -23.34
N GLU A 323 -7.93 14.99 -23.60
CA GLU A 323 -6.77 15.03 -22.68
C GLU A 323 -6.85 16.23 -21.72
N ILE A 324 -7.27 17.40 -22.22
CA ILE A 324 -7.35 18.66 -21.44
C ILE A 324 -8.39 18.59 -20.30
N GLY A 325 -9.35 17.67 -20.38
CA GLY A 325 -10.34 17.43 -19.32
C GLY A 325 -9.87 16.51 -18.18
N ARG A 326 -8.93 15.58 -18.44
CA ARG A 326 -8.49 14.55 -17.47
C ARG A 326 -7.36 14.99 -16.55
N ALA A 327 -6.79 16.17 -16.75
CA ALA A 327 -5.65 16.64 -15.96
C ALA A 327 -5.99 17.76 -14.96
N LYS A 328 -7.23 18.28 -14.95
CA LYS A 328 -7.55 19.54 -14.26
C LYS A 328 -7.28 19.53 -12.75
N ASN A 329 -7.30 18.37 -12.13
CA ASN A 329 -7.09 18.20 -10.69
C ASN A 329 -5.76 17.50 -10.34
N CYS A 330 -4.97 17.11 -11.34
CA CYS A 330 -3.68 16.45 -11.12
C CYS A 330 -2.62 17.50 -10.74
N LEU A 331 -1.75 17.17 -9.79
CA LEU A 331 -0.59 18.01 -9.49
C LEU A 331 0.40 17.96 -10.65
N SER A 332 1.12 19.05 -10.90
CA SER A 332 2.29 19.03 -11.77
C SER A 332 3.42 18.18 -11.15
N PRO A 333 4.37 17.65 -11.94
CA PRO A 333 5.54 16.95 -11.42
C PRO A 333 6.30 17.71 -10.33
N GLU A 334 6.39 19.03 -10.44
CA GLU A 334 7.05 19.91 -9.49
C GLU A 334 6.23 20.04 -8.20
N ASP A 335 4.92 20.24 -8.32
CA ASP A 335 4.00 20.38 -7.18
C ASP A 335 3.91 19.10 -6.34
N ILE A 336 4.07 17.91 -6.95
CA ILE A 336 4.07 16.63 -6.22
C ILE A 336 5.09 16.66 -5.07
N ILE A 337 6.29 17.17 -5.33
CA ILE A 337 7.35 17.20 -4.31
C ILE A 337 7.02 18.21 -3.22
N GLU A 338 6.52 19.40 -3.58
CA GLU A 338 6.12 20.40 -2.61
C GLU A 338 4.96 19.92 -1.71
N LYS A 339 4.01 19.17 -2.27
CA LYS A 339 2.93 18.55 -1.50
C LYS A 339 3.40 17.39 -0.63
N TYR A 340 4.40 16.62 -1.04
CA TYR A 340 5.06 15.66 -0.15
C TYR A 340 5.77 16.35 1.01
N LYS A 341 6.52 17.44 0.77
CA LYS A 341 7.14 18.25 1.84
C LYS A 341 6.09 18.74 2.84
N GLU A 342 4.97 19.26 2.34
CA GLU A 342 3.84 19.71 3.17
C GLU A 342 3.26 18.55 4.00
N ALA A 343 2.99 17.39 3.38
CA ALA A 343 2.48 16.21 4.08
C ALA A 343 3.42 15.71 5.19
N ILE A 344 4.72 15.58 4.89
CA ILE A 344 5.76 15.15 5.83
C ILE A 344 5.87 16.13 7.00
N SER A 345 5.79 17.44 6.72
CA SER A 345 5.78 18.46 7.78
C SER A 345 4.57 18.35 8.72
N TYR A 346 3.45 17.81 8.25
CA TYR A 346 2.29 17.54 9.11
C TYR A 346 2.46 16.25 9.92
N TYR A 347 3.01 15.20 9.32
CA TYR A 347 3.31 13.95 10.04
C TYR A 347 4.32 14.14 11.17
N SER A 348 5.35 14.97 10.96
CA SER A 348 6.40 15.22 11.96
C SER A 348 5.90 15.86 13.26
N LYS A 349 4.69 16.46 13.24
CA LYS A 349 4.00 16.98 14.43
C LYS A 349 3.55 15.88 15.40
N TYR A 350 3.44 14.64 14.94
CA TYR A 350 2.88 13.52 15.70
C TYR A 350 3.96 12.46 15.97
N LYS A 351 4.35 12.31 17.24
CA LYS A 351 5.39 11.33 17.64
C LYS A 351 5.09 9.89 17.22
N ASN A 352 3.81 9.51 17.23
CA ASN A 352 3.34 8.17 16.90
C ASN A 352 3.10 7.94 15.39
N ALA A 353 3.37 8.95 14.54
CA ALA A 353 3.23 8.86 13.09
C ALA A 353 4.57 8.72 12.35
N GLY A 354 5.69 8.52 13.05
CA GLY A 354 7.01 8.53 12.42
C GLY A 354 7.23 7.43 11.38
N VAL A 355 6.52 6.31 11.45
CA VAL A 355 6.54 5.28 10.39
C VAL A 355 5.85 5.77 9.12
N ILE A 356 4.73 6.48 9.26
CA ILE A 356 4.03 7.12 8.14
C ILE A 356 4.91 8.21 7.52
N GLU A 357 5.53 9.05 8.37
CA GLU A 357 6.46 10.10 7.97
C GLU A 357 7.63 9.52 7.16
N LEU A 358 8.26 8.45 7.67
CA LEU A 358 9.36 7.76 7.03
C LEU A 358 8.98 7.21 5.66
N GLU A 359 7.84 6.54 5.54
CA GLU A 359 7.40 5.99 4.28
C GLU A 359 7.02 7.07 3.26
N ALA A 360 6.41 8.18 3.70
CA ALA A 360 6.16 9.33 2.84
C ALA A 360 7.47 9.94 2.31
N CYS A 361 8.51 10.04 3.14
CA CYS A 361 9.86 10.44 2.70
C CYS A 361 10.40 9.48 1.63
N VAL A 362 10.32 8.16 1.84
CA VAL A 362 10.78 7.16 0.87
C VAL A 362 10.03 7.28 -0.46
N LYS A 363 8.70 7.48 -0.44
CA LYS A 363 7.90 7.73 -1.66
C LYS A 363 8.38 8.98 -2.40
N ALA A 364 8.59 10.09 -1.69
CA ALA A 364 9.08 11.33 -2.29
C ALA A 364 10.46 11.14 -2.95
N VAL A 365 11.37 10.42 -2.30
CA VAL A 365 12.70 10.09 -2.87
C VAL A 365 12.55 9.29 -4.18
N ARG A 366 11.63 8.32 -4.24
CA ARG A 366 11.40 7.53 -5.47
C ARG A 366 10.92 8.40 -6.63
N VAL A 367 10.04 9.38 -6.34
CA VAL A 367 9.60 10.36 -7.35
C VAL A 367 10.77 11.22 -7.83
N LEU A 368 11.56 11.76 -6.90
CA LEU A 368 12.76 12.57 -7.23
C LEU A 368 13.79 11.79 -8.06
N ALA A 369 13.95 10.49 -7.79
CA ALA A 369 14.85 9.62 -8.56
C ALA A 369 14.42 9.51 -10.03
N ILE A 370 13.12 9.37 -10.31
CA ILE A 370 12.59 9.34 -11.69
C ILE A 370 12.69 10.72 -12.35
N GLN A 371 12.46 11.78 -11.58
CA GLN A 371 12.65 13.16 -12.02
C GLN A 371 14.12 13.54 -12.22
N LYS A 372 15.07 12.65 -11.90
CA LYS A 372 16.53 12.87 -11.96
C LYS A 372 17.01 14.04 -11.08
N ARG A 373 16.33 14.32 -9.98
CA ARG A 373 16.64 15.39 -9.02
C ARG A 373 17.44 14.83 -7.83
N SER A 374 18.67 14.40 -8.09
CA SER A 374 19.51 13.67 -7.11
C SER A 374 19.90 14.48 -5.86
N MET A 375 20.10 15.80 -5.98
CA MET A 375 20.44 16.65 -4.84
C MET A 375 19.31 16.73 -3.81
N GLU A 376 18.08 17.00 -4.27
CA GLU A 376 16.91 17.03 -3.40
C GLU A 376 16.56 15.65 -2.84
N ALA A 377 16.77 14.59 -3.63
CA ALA A 377 16.61 13.23 -3.15
C ALA A 377 17.52 12.93 -1.95
N SER A 378 18.75 13.44 -1.97
CA SER A 378 19.71 13.30 -0.85
C SER A 378 19.21 13.98 0.44
N GLU A 379 18.60 15.16 0.33
CA GLU A 379 18.03 15.88 1.48
C GLU A 379 16.91 15.08 2.15
N PHE A 380 15.98 14.54 1.36
CA PHE A 380 14.91 13.67 1.88
C PHE A 380 15.45 12.39 2.53
N LEU A 381 16.50 11.79 1.96
CA LEU A 381 17.12 10.59 2.52
C LEU A 381 17.76 10.87 3.89
N GLN A 382 18.41 12.03 4.07
CA GLN A 382 18.95 12.42 5.37
C GLN A 382 17.84 12.54 6.43
N ASN A 383 16.70 13.14 6.07
CA ASN A 383 15.53 13.23 6.94
C ASN A 383 14.97 11.83 7.29
N ALA A 384 14.84 10.94 6.30
CA ALA A 384 14.38 9.57 6.50
C ALA A 384 15.27 8.79 7.49
N VAL A 385 16.60 8.89 7.34
CA VAL A 385 17.54 8.25 8.27
C VAL A 385 17.38 8.79 9.68
N TYR A 386 17.21 10.10 9.85
CA TYR A 386 17.01 10.73 11.16
C TYR A 386 15.71 10.26 11.84
N ILE A 387 14.59 10.22 11.10
CA ILE A 387 13.30 9.73 11.61
C ILE A 387 13.42 8.28 12.05
N ASN A 388 14.06 7.42 11.25
CA ASN A 388 14.22 6.01 11.56
C ASN A 388 15.05 5.81 12.85
N LEU A 389 16.17 6.51 12.98
CA LEU A 389 16.98 6.48 14.20
C LEU A 389 16.21 6.94 15.44
N ARG A 390 15.34 7.95 15.30
CA ARG A 390 14.46 8.40 16.37
C ARG A 390 13.45 7.31 16.76
N GLN A 391 12.85 6.62 15.79
CA GLN A 391 11.93 5.50 16.05
C GLN A 391 12.62 4.34 16.76
N LEU A 392 13.82 3.95 16.32
CA LEU A 392 14.67 2.95 16.99
C LEU A 392 15.02 3.34 18.43
N CYS A 393 15.32 4.62 18.68
CA CYS A 393 15.62 5.11 20.03
C CYS A 393 14.38 5.04 20.96
N LEU A 394 13.19 5.34 20.41
CA LEU A 394 11.93 5.24 21.14
C LEU A 394 11.52 3.80 21.45
N THR A 395 11.90 2.83 20.61
CA THR A 395 11.60 1.40 20.83
C THR A 395 12.62 0.69 21.71
N LEU A 396 13.89 1.11 21.69
CA LEU A 396 14.99 0.36 22.34
C LEU A 396 15.48 0.90 23.68
N GLY A 397 15.00 2.06 24.15
CA GLY A 397 15.28 2.55 25.52
C GLY A 397 16.75 2.39 25.97
N THR A 398 17.64 3.29 25.53
CA THR A 398 19.04 3.39 26.00
C THR A 398 19.77 2.06 26.24
N ALA A 399 19.99 1.26 25.19
CA ALA A 399 20.97 0.18 25.21
C ALA A 399 21.95 0.36 24.03
N SER A 400 23.22 0.53 24.38
CA SER A 400 24.33 0.97 23.52
C SER A 400 24.92 -0.16 22.68
N PHE A 401 25.64 0.23 21.60
CA PHE A 401 26.62 -0.53 20.80
C PHE A 401 26.18 -1.49 19.66
N GLN A 402 24.90 -1.78 19.44
CA GLN A 402 24.43 -2.42 18.18
C GLN A 402 24.05 -1.42 17.05
N LEU A 403 24.17 -0.12 17.33
CA LEU A 403 23.71 0.98 16.46
C LEU A 403 24.53 1.19 15.17
N LEU A 404 25.73 0.59 15.05
CA LEU A 404 26.59 0.77 13.87
C LEU A 404 26.24 -0.21 12.72
N ASP A 405 25.89 -1.45 13.04
CA ASP A 405 25.46 -2.44 12.03
C ASP A 405 24.07 -2.12 11.45
N VAL A 406 23.18 -1.58 12.27
CA VAL A 406 21.85 -1.12 11.83
C VAL A 406 21.95 0.11 10.91
N ARG A 407 22.93 0.99 11.13
CA ARG A 407 23.25 2.11 10.21
C ARG A 407 23.69 1.60 8.83
N LEU A 408 24.49 0.53 8.78
CA LEU A 408 24.96 -0.07 7.53
C LEU A 408 23.83 -0.84 6.81
N GLY A 409 23.05 -1.66 7.51
CA GLY A 409 21.95 -2.43 6.91
C GLY A 409 20.82 -1.57 6.33
N ILE A 410 20.39 -0.52 7.02
CA ILE A 410 19.31 0.39 6.59
C ILE A 410 19.75 1.28 5.42
N CYS A 411 21.02 1.74 5.44
CA CYS A 411 21.62 2.33 4.26
C CYS A 411 21.56 1.31 3.11
N PHE A 412 21.92 0.04 3.30
CA PHE A 412 21.85 -0.93 2.21
C PHE A 412 20.43 -1.15 1.66
N ASP A 413 19.38 -1.33 2.46
CA ASP A 413 18.04 -1.64 1.91
C ASP A 413 17.30 -0.42 1.31
N ILE A 414 17.59 0.79 1.80
CA ILE A 414 17.01 2.04 1.25
C ILE A 414 17.90 2.58 0.13
N ILE A 415 19.21 2.68 0.36
CA ILE A 415 20.18 3.28 -0.56
C ILE A 415 20.50 2.33 -1.69
N LYS A 416 20.55 1.00 -1.55
CA LYS A 416 20.90 0.11 -2.68
C LYS A 416 19.87 0.17 -3.81
N PRO A 417 18.55 0.03 -3.60
CA PRO A 417 17.57 0.13 -4.69
C PRO A 417 17.51 1.54 -5.29
N ILE A 418 17.61 2.57 -4.45
CA ILE A 418 17.54 3.98 -4.85
C ILE A 418 18.82 4.40 -5.58
N THR A 419 19.99 3.99 -5.10
CA THR A 419 21.29 4.23 -5.75
C THR A 419 21.46 3.41 -7.00
N LEU A 420 20.98 2.16 -7.08
CA LEU A 420 20.93 1.44 -8.35
C LEU A 420 20.03 2.15 -9.38
N SER A 421 18.88 2.69 -8.95
CA SER A 421 17.98 3.46 -9.82
C SER A 421 18.62 4.78 -10.28
N ILE A 422 19.33 5.47 -9.39
CA ILE A 422 20.09 6.69 -9.72
C ILE A 422 21.29 6.36 -10.62
N LEU A 423 22.05 5.30 -10.35
CA LEU A 423 23.21 4.86 -11.14
C LEU A 423 22.84 4.40 -12.55
N GLN A 424 21.66 3.77 -12.74
CA GLN A 424 21.15 3.38 -14.07
C GLN A 424 20.79 4.58 -14.97
N SER A 425 20.69 5.79 -14.41
CA SER A 425 20.35 7.01 -15.16
C SER A 425 21.54 7.74 -15.80
N ARG A 426 22.78 7.25 -15.61
CA ARG A 426 24.06 7.78 -16.12
C ARG A 426 24.18 9.31 -16.07
N GLU A 427 24.70 9.82 -14.95
CA GLU A 427 25.83 10.78 -14.91
C GLU A 427 26.26 11.04 -13.45
N SER A 428 27.59 11.04 -13.24
CA SER A 428 28.33 11.85 -12.25
C SER A 428 28.42 11.41 -10.77
N SER A 429 29.59 10.82 -10.45
CA SER A 429 30.53 11.09 -9.34
C SER A 429 30.07 11.19 -7.86
N ILE A 430 28.81 11.03 -7.51
CA ILE A 430 28.34 11.13 -6.10
C ILE A 430 28.31 9.75 -5.40
N ALA A 431 28.34 8.65 -6.16
CA ALA A 431 28.23 7.29 -5.64
C ALA A 431 29.47 6.80 -4.86
N THR A 432 30.63 7.42 -5.05
CA THR A 432 31.89 6.97 -4.42
C THR A 432 31.95 7.29 -2.92
N MET A 433 31.10 8.19 -2.43
CA MET A 433 31.12 8.61 -1.01
C MET A 433 30.31 7.70 -0.09
N TRP A 434 29.49 6.79 -0.65
CA TRP A 434 28.57 5.93 0.10
C TRP A 434 28.83 4.43 -0.06
N LEU A 435 29.77 4.02 -0.92
CA LEU A 435 30.09 2.61 -1.20
C LEU A 435 31.31 2.05 -0.44
N PHE A 436 32.06 2.88 0.28
CA PHE A 436 33.19 2.42 1.10
C PHE A 436 33.11 3.01 2.51
N PRO A 437 32.78 2.20 3.54
CA PRO A 437 33.17 2.51 4.89
C PRO A 437 34.68 2.22 5.00
N SER A 438 35.49 3.27 5.07
CA SER A 438 36.93 3.19 5.27
C SER A 438 37.28 2.29 6.45
N GLY A 439 37.94 1.18 6.17
CA GLY A 439 38.33 0.16 7.14
C GLY A 439 39.55 -0.61 6.69
N GLU A 440 40.60 0.06 6.23
CA GLU A 440 41.95 -0.51 6.17
C GLU A 440 42.96 0.50 6.73
N ALA A 441 43.24 0.36 8.02
CA ALA A 441 44.47 0.84 8.62
C ALA A 441 45.32 -0.39 8.92
N GLY A 442 46.41 -0.59 8.17
CA GLY A 442 47.40 -1.60 8.53
C GLY A 442 48.30 -2.12 7.41
N GLY A 443 49.28 -1.28 7.01
CA GLY A 443 50.64 -1.72 6.67
C GLY A 443 50.88 -2.35 5.30
N PHE A 444 51.65 -1.66 4.46
CA PHE A 444 52.95 -2.14 3.98
C PHE A 444 53.68 -0.98 3.28
N LEU A 445 54.67 -0.42 3.99
CA LEU A 445 55.72 0.44 3.45
C LEU A 445 56.98 -0.42 3.31
N THR A 446 57.47 -0.60 2.07
CA THR A 446 58.82 -0.97 1.60
C THR A 446 58.62 -1.41 0.14
N SER A 447 59.27 -0.94 -0.94
CA SER A 447 60.62 -0.38 -1.18
C SER A 447 60.57 0.31 -2.57
N VAL A 448 61.08 1.53 -2.75
CA VAL A 448 62.36 1.90 -3.41
C VAL A 448 62.63 1.24 -4.78
N GLU A 449 62.65 2.07 -5.83
CA GLU A 449 63.46 2.11 -7.08
C GLU A 449 62.63 2.88 -8.12
N THR A 450 62.99 4.02 -8.71
CA THR A 450 64.19 4.88 -8.77
C THR A 450 63.75 6.31 -9.08
#